data_AF-A0A1C5AP65-F1
#
_entry.id   AF-A0A1C5AP65-F1
#
_cell.length_a   1.000
_cell.length_b   1.000
_cell.length_c   1.000
_cell.angle_alpha   90.00
_cell.angle_beta   90.00
_cell.angle_gamma   90.00
#
_symmetry.space_group_name_H-M   'P 1'
#
loop_
_entity.id
_entity.type
_entity.pdbx_description
1 polymer ?
#
loop_
_entity_poly.entity_id
_entity_poly.type
_entity_poly.pdbx_seq_one_letter_code
_entity_poly.pdbx_strand_id
1 'polypeptide(L)' 'YGGDLHLFTQGTGNTVRTNRYNLDTNAWAGWTTVPGPAGARSVPAVVVYGGELRLFVRAAQHRIHQARFGL' A
#
# COMPACT_ATOMS: atom_id res chain seq x y z
N TYR A 1 -0.46 11.06 4.62
CA TYR A 1 -1.88 10.79 4.93
C TYR A 1 -1.99 10.70 6.44
N GLY A 2 -2.99 11.33 7.06
CA GLY A 2 -3.14 11.30 8.53
C GLY A 2 -1.92 11.83 9.31
N GLY A 3 -1.15 12.77 8.77
CA GLY A 3 0.06 13.30 9.41
C GLY A 3 1.35 12.51 9.15
N ASP A 4 1.26 11.34 8.52
CA ASP A 4 2.42 10.46 8.29
C ASP A 4 2.74 10.27 6.80
N LEU A 5 3.96 9.80 6.51
CA LEU A 5 4.31 9.28 5.19
C LEU A 5 4.00 7.79 5.13
N HIS A 6 3.40 7.35 4.02
CA HIS A 6 3.10 5.95 3.76
C HIS A 6 3.84 5.51 2.51
N LEU A 7 4.58 4.41 2.62
CA LEU A 7 5.28 3.77 1.51
C LEU A 7 4.62 2.43 1.19
N PHE A 8 4.51 2.16 -0.10
CA PHE A 8 4.00 0.90 -0.63
C PHE A 8 4.95 0.37 -1.70
N THR A 9 5.19 -0.94 -1.69
CA THR A 9 6.04 -1.59 -2.69
C THR A 9 5.54 -2.98 -3.01
N GLN A 10 5.95 -3.50 -4.17
CA GLN A 10 5.79 -4.91 -4.48
C GLN A 10 6.88 -5.70 -3.74
N GLY A 11 6.47 -6.70 -2.96
CA GLY A 11 7.35 -7.63 -2.27
C GLY A 11 7.55 -8.93 -3.04
N THR A 12 8.39 -9.80 -2.48
CA THR A 12 8.54 -11.18 -2.95
C THR A 12 7.20 -11.93 -2.92
N GLY A 13 7.05 -12.91 -3.81
CA GLY A 13 5.80 -13.67 -3.93
C GLY A 13 4.62 -12.85 -4.43
N ASN A 14 4.85 -11.74 -5.13
CA ASN A 14 3.80 -10.85 -5.65
C ASN A 14 2.89 -10.29 -4.55
N THR A 15 3.45 -10.04 -3.37
CA THR A 15 2.77 -9.38 -2.27
C THR A 15 2.86 -7.86 -2.42
N VAL A 16 1.97 -7.13 -1.77
CA VAL A 16 2.13 -5.69 -1.54
C VAL A 16 2.58 -5.49 -0.11
N ARG A 17 3.64 -4.72 0.10
CA ARG A 17 4.22 -4.40 1.41
C ARG A 17 4.00 -2.92 1.69
N THR A 18 3.77 -2.58 2.96
CA THR A 18 3.55 -1.20 3.42
C THR A 18 4.45 -0.88 4.60
N ASN A 19 4.85 0.39 4.72
CA ASN A 19 5.52 0.93 5.90
C ASN A 19 5.06 2.37 6.12
N ARG A 20 5.04 2.79 7.38
CA ARG A 20 4.64 4.14 7.80
C ARG A 20 5.81 4.82 8.47
N TYR A 21 6.08 6.05 8.06
CA TYR A 21 7.04 6.92 8.72
C TYR A 21 6.28 7.94 9.56
N ASN A 22 6.53 7.91 10.87
CA ASN A 22 5.99 8.90 11.78
C ASN A 22 6.89 10.15 11.75
N LEU A 23 6.32 11.29 11.39
CA LEU A 23 7.05 12.55 11.26
C LEU A 23 7.43 13.17 12.62
N ASP A 24 6.66 12.90 13.67
CA ASP A 24 6.90 13.43 15.02
C ASP A 24 8.03 12.66 15.74
N THR A 25 8.05 11.34 15.60
CA THR A 25 9.06 10.47 16.23
C THR A 25 10.25 10.16 15.34
N ASN A 26 10.21 10.60 14.08
CA ASN A 26 11.26 10.40 13.08
C ASN A 26 11.64 8.90 12.91
N ALA A 27 10.62 8.03 12.92
CA ALA A 27 10.80 6.58 12.97
C ALA A 27 9.89 5.83 11.98
N TRP A 28 10.41 4.71 11.47
CA TRP A 28 9.65 3.74 10.68
C TRP A 28 8.96 2.73 11.59
N ALA A 29 7.69 2.43 11.30
CA ALA A 29 6.95 1.38 12.01
C ALA A 29 7.42 -0.04 11.67
N GLY A 30 8.12 -0.20 10.54
CA GLY A 30 8.54 -1.50 10.01
C GLY A 30 7.58 -2.00 8.92
N TRP A 31 8.10 -2.89 8.07
CA TRP A 31 7.35 -3.37 6.91
C TRP A 31 6.34 -4.45 7.28
N THR A 32 5.10 -4.28 6.84
CA THR A 32 4.03 -5.29 6.95
C THR A 32 3.43 -5.60 5.57
N THR A 33 2.70 -6.70 5.46
CA THR A 33 2.03 -7.10 4.22
C THR A 33 0.63 -6.51 4.18
N VAL A 34 0.25 -5.93 3.04
CA VAL A 34 -1.11 -5.44 2.80
C VAL A 34 -2.05 -6.62 2.58
N PRO A 35 -3.12 -6.77 3.37
CA PRO A 35 -4.11 -7.81 3.15
C PRO A 35 -4.90 -7.57 1.87
N GLY A 36 -5.11 -8.61 1.05
CA GLY A 36 -6.04 -8.57 -0.10
C GLY A 36 -5.40 -8.56 -1.49
N PRO A 37 -4.55 -7.58 -1.88
CA PRO A 37 -3.98 -7.48 -3.22
C PRO A 37 -2.80 -8.45 -3.39
N ALA A 38 -3.09 -9.75 -3.25
CA ALA A 38 -2.16 -10.82 -3.57
C ALA A 38 -2.00 -10.97 -5.09
N GLY A 39 -0.83 -11.41 -5.53
CA GLY A 39 -0.56 -11.60 -6.96
C GLY A 39 -0.33 -10.30 -7.73
N ALA A 40 0.14 -9.24 -7.07
CA ALA A 40 0.56 -8.00 -7.70
C ALA A 40 1.65 -8.25 -8.74
N ARG A 41 1.42 -7.80 -9.97
CA ARG A 41 2.34 -7.86 -11.13
C ARG A 41 2.67 -6.47 -11.68
N SER A 42 2.43 -5.45 -10.87
CA SER A 42 2.84 -4.07 -11.12
C SER A 42 3.24 -3.43 -9.80
N VAL A 43 4.03 -2.36 -9.90
CA VAL A 43 4.20 -1.45 -8.76
C VAL A 43 2.83 -0.91 -8.31
N PRO A 44 2.62 -0.71 -7.00
CA PRO A 44 1.39 -0.11 -6.50
C PRO A 44 1.26 1.35 -6.92
N ALA A 45 0.07 1.73 -7.37
CA ALA A 45 -0.34 3.12 -7.52
C ALA A 45 -1.25 3.51 -6.35
N VAL A 46 -1.03 4.68 -5.75
CA VAL A 46 -1.74 5.10 -4.54
C VAL A 46 -2.29 6.51 -4.71
N VAL A 47 -3.55 6.69 -4.31
CA VAL A 47 -4.24 7.98 -4.31
C VAL A 47 -5.03 8.17 -3.02
N VAL A 48 -5.29 9.42 -2.65
CA VAL A 48 -6.25 9.75 -1.59
C VAL A 48 -7.62 9.97 -2.20
N TYR A 49 -8.64 9.27 -1.71
CA TYR A 49 -10.02 9.43 -2.16
C TYR A 49 -10.98 9.24 -1.00
N GLY A 50 -11.87 10.22 -0.78
CA GLY A 50 -12.86 10.16 0.30
C GLY A 50 -12.25 10.09 1.70
N GLY A 51 -11.05 10.66 1.89
CA GLY A 51 -10.35 10.59 3.16
C GLY A 51 -9.71 9.24 3.47
N GLU A 52 -9.54 8.36 2.48
CA GLU A 52 -8.85 7.07 2.60
C GLU A 52 -7.68 7.01 1.60
N LEU A 53 -6.64 6.23 1.91
CA LEU A 53 -5.68 5.81 0.88
C LEU A 53 -6.26 4.63 0.09
N ARG A 54 -6.28 4.76 -1.23
CA ARG A 54 -6.65 3.69 -2.15
C ARG A 54 -5.44 3.26 -2.96
N LEU A 55 -5.16 1.96 -2.88
CA LEU A 55 -4.04 1.33 -3.54
C LEU A 55 -4.54 0.43 -4.66
N PHE A 56 -3.90 0.51 -5.82
CA PHE A 56 -4.23 -0.26 -7.00
C PHE A 56 -3.00 -0.99 -7.51
N VAL A 57 -3.18 -2.25 -7.92
CA VAL A 57 -2.17 -3.06 -8.61
C VAL A 57 -2.82 -3.82 -9.75
N ARG A 58 -2.05 -4.10 -10.80
CA ARG A 58 -2.44 -5.06 -11.82
C ARG A 58 -2.06 -6.46 -11.35
N ALA A 59 -3.00 -7.39 -11.44
CA ALA A 59 -2.83 -8.81 -11.14
C ALA A 59 -2.78 -9.65 -12.43
N ALA A 60 -2.87 -10.98 -12.28
CA ALA A 60 -2.99 -11.90 -13.40
C ALA A 60 -4.20 -11.54 -14.28
N GLN A 61 -4.08 -11.82 -15.59
CA GLN A 61 -5.12 -11.54 -16.59
C GLN A 61 -5.52 -10.05 -16.66
N HIS A 62 -4.58 -9.14 -16.36
CA HIS A 62 -4.79 -7.69 -16.40
C HIS A 62 -5.88 -7.16 -15.46
N ARG A 63 -6.35 -7.97 -14.51
CA ARG A 63 -7.32 -7.53 -13.49
C ARG A 63 -6.70 -6.47 -12.59
N ILE A 64 -7.49 -5.50 -12.16
CA ILE A 64 -7.08 -4.50 -11.18
C ILE A 64 -7.56 -4.95 -9.80
N HIS A 65 -6.63 -5.08 -8.86
CA HIS A 65 -6.93 -5.33 -7.45
C HIS A 65 -6.81 -4.03 -6.68
N GLN A 66 -7.68 -3.86 -5.68
CA GLN A 66 -7.78 -2.68 -4.84
C GLN A 66 -7.59 -3.05 -3.37
N ALA A 67 -6.86 -2.22 -2.64
CA ALA A 67 -6.88 -2.17 -1.18
C ALA A 67 -7.26 -0.76 -0.70
N ARG A 68 -7.93 -0.68 0.45
CA ARG A 68 -8.34 0.58 1.08
C ARG A 68 -7.70 0.66 2.46
N PHE A 69 -7.19 1.82 2.82
CA PHE A 69 -6.68 2.12 4.16
C PHE A 69 -7.43 3.35 4.66
N GLY A 70 -8.35 3.09 5.60
CA GLY A 70 -9.02 4.12 6.38
C GLY A 70 -8.35 4.28 7.74
N LEU A 71 -8.75 5.35 8.44
CA LEU A 71 -8.68 5.43 9.90
C LEU A 71 -9.84 4.63 10.50
#